data_AF-A0A9D5NIF5-F1
#
_entry.id   AF-A0A9D5NIF5-F1
#
_cell.length_a   1.000
_cell.length_b   1.000
_cell.length_c   1.000
_cell.angle_alpha   90.00
_cell.angle_beta   90.00
_cell.angle_gamma   90.00
#
_symmetry.space_group_name_H-M   'P 1'
#
loop_
_entity.id
_entity.type
_entity.pdbx_description
1 polymer ?
#
loop_
_entity_poly.entity_id
_entity_poly.type
_entity_poly.pdbx_seq_one_letter_code
_entity_poly.pdbx_strand_id
1 'polypeptide(L)'
;MANKNKGREESKNNCLLASNRKASFNYFLSDFEECGIALLGTEIKALRVKGCSIGDAYILIRNGEAEIVNMHIPTYDHGNIFNHDPLRTRKLLLHKKQIRWFDHKTNAEGYTIVPTKVYLKKGRCKVEIALAKGKKNYDKKEAIKNRDIEREVRRGDY
;
A
#
# COMPACT_ATOMS: atom_id res chain seq x y z
N MET A 1 -25.51 29.52 7.82
CA MET A 1 -24.22 29.22 7.17
C MET A 1 -23.17 28.97 8.24
N ALA A 2 -22.92 27.72 8.63
CA ALA A 2 -21.89 27.38 9.61
C ALA A 2 -21.45 25.92 9.43
N ASN A 3 -20.34 25.70 8.72
CA ASN A 3 -19.54 24.49 8.79
C ASN A 3 -18.20 24.75 8.09
N LYS A 4 -17.21 25.27 8.83
CA LYS A 4 -15.84 25.42 8.30
C LYS A 4 -14.72 24.81 9.14
N ASN A 5 -14.99 24.26 10.32
CA ASN A 5 -13.92 23.82 11.24
C ASN A 5 -14.06 22.38 11.80
N LYS A 6 -14.66 21.43 11.07
CA LYS A 6 -14.65 19.99 11.47
C LYS A 6 -13.58 19.14 10.76
N GLY A 7 -12.90 19.65 9.74
CA GLY A 7 -11.97 18.86 8.92
C GLY A 7 -10.52 18.78 9.40
N ARG A 8 -10.13 19.56 10.42
CA ARG A 8 -8.70 19.71 10.82
C ARG A 8 -8.23 18.79 11.94
N GLU A 9 -9.13 18.16 12.69
CA GLU A 9 -8.75 17.28 13.82
C GLU A 9 -8.68 15.79 13.46
N GLU A 10 -9.40 15.31 12.44
CA GLU A 10 -9.35 13.89 12.03
C GLU A 10 -8.02 13.50 11.36
N SER A 11 -7.19 14.46 10.93
CA SER A 11 -5.92 14.22 10.22
C SER A 11 -4.77 13.76 11.13
N LYS A 12 -4.89 13.91 12.46
CA LYS A 12 -3.81 13.58 13.41
C LYS A 12 -3.72 12.11 13.83
N ASN A 13 -4.69 11.27 13.45
CA ASN A 13 -4.77 9.88 13.93
C ASN A 13 -4.42 8.80 12.89
N ASN A 14 -3.79 9.18 11.77
CA ASN A 14 -3.30 8.21 10.79
C ASN A 14 -1.81 7.94 11.02
N CYS A 15 -1.51 6.82 11.70
CA CYS A 15 -0.14 6.36 11.88
C CYS A 15 0.29 5.54 10.64
N LEU A 16 1.26 6.05 9.89
CA LEU A 16 1.84 5.36 8.74
C LEU A 16 2.70 4.19 9.22
N LEU A 17 2.41 2.98 8.77
CA LEU A 17 3.15 1.76 9.13
C LEU A 17 4.20 1.39 8.08
N ALA A 18 3.83 1.49 6.80
CA ALA A 18 4.73 1.18 5.69
C ALA A 18 4.37 1.98 4.44
N SER A 19 5.38 2.23 3.61
CA SER A 19 5.24 2.92 2.33
C SER A 19 6.10 2.25 1.26
N ASN A 20 5.51 1.95 0.11
CA ASN A 20 6.16 1.28 -1.00
C ASN A 20 6.88 2.29 -1.90
N ARG A 21 8.11 2.67 -1.51
CA ARG A 21 8.95 3.57 -2.32
C ARG A 21 9.33 2.97 -3.67
N LYS A 22 9.41 1.63 -3.77
CA LYS A 22 9.73 0.93 -5.03
C LYS A 22 8.58 1.09 -6.04
N ALA A 23 7.32 1.10 -5.60
CA ALA A 23 6.17 1.20 -6.49
C ALA A 23 6.21 2.50 -7.32
N SER A 24 6.41 3.64 -6.69
CA SER A 24 6.47 4.95 -7.38
C SER A 24 7.65 5.07 -8.34
N PHE A 25 8.75 4.36 -8.08
CA PHE A 25 9.91 4.34 -8.96
C PHE A 25 9.73 3.42 -10.17
N ASN A 26 9.19 2.22 -9.96
CA ASN A 26 9.08 1.20 -11.02
C ASN A 26 7.84 1.36 -11.91
N TYR A 27 6.78 1.98 -11.39
CA TYR A 27 5.49 2.04 -12.05
C TYR A 27 4.96 3.48 -12.14
N PHE A 28 4.12 3.72 -13.14
CA PHE A 28 3.15 4.80 -13.13
C PHE A 28 1.93 4.32 -12.36
N LEU A 29 1.59 5.04 -11.30
CA LEU A 29 0.48 4.71 -10.42
C LEU A 29 -0.74 5.55 -10.81
N SER A 30 -1.88 4.92 -11.02
CA SER A 30 -3.18 5.56 -11.19
C SER A 30 -4.21 4.95 -10.25
N ASP A 31 -5.30 5.67 -10.05
CA ASP A 31 -6.51 5.16 -9.39
C ASP A 31 -6.25 4.57 -8.00
N PHE A 32 -6.01 5.47 -7.04
CA PHE A 32 -5.77 5.11 -5.65
C PHE A 32 -7.07 4.83 -4.91
N GLU A 33 -7.16 3.67 -4.25
CA GLU A 33 -8.31 3.26 -3.46
C GLU A 33 -7.88 2.78 -2.07
N GLU A 34 -8.69 3.10 -1.05
CA GLU A 34 -8.49 2.63 0.33
C GLU A 34 -9.27 1.34 0.55
N CYS A 35 -8.60 0.30 1.05
CA CYS A 35 -9.22 -0.96 1.45
C CYS A 35 -8.86 -1.37 2.88
N GLY A 36 -9.71 -2.21 3.47
CA GLY A 36 -9.37 -2.92 4.71
C GLY A 36 -8.60 -4.20 4.41
N ILE A 37 -7.82 -4.69 5.37
CA ILE A 37 -7.13 -5.98 5.28
C ILE A 37 -7.60 -6.91 6.40
N ALA A 38 -7.85 -8.18 6.07
CA ALA A 38 -8.24 -9.21 7.04
C ALA A 38 -7.01 -9.74 7.78
N LEU A 39 -6.73 -9.15 8.94
CA LEU A 39 -5.61 -9.51 9.81
C LEU A 39 -6.06 -10.32 11.02
N LEU A 40 -5.14 -11.12 11.53
CA LEU A 40 -5.29 -11.86 12.77
C LEU A 40 -4.80 -11.02 13.96
N GLY A 41 -5.22 -11.38 15.17
CA GLY A 41 -4.91 -10.63 16.39
C GLY A 41 -3.41 -10.51 16.69
N THR A 42 -2.63 -11.52 16.34
CA THR A 42 -1.15 -11.50 16.49
C THR A 42 -0.49 -10.61 15.45
N GLU A 43 -1.02 -10.57 14.22
CA GLU A 43 -0.49 -9.74 13.13
C GLU A 43 -0.68 -8.25 13.38
N ILE A 44 -1.85 -7.83 13.89
CA ILE A 44 -2.07 -6.41 14.22
C ILE A 44 -1.17 -5.94 15.36
N LYS A 45 -0.81 -6.84 16.29
CA LYS A 45 0.18 -6.55 17.34
C LYS A 45 1.58 -6.40 16.75
N ALA A 46 1.99 -7.33 15.89
CA ALA A 46 3.29 -7.26 15.21
C ALA A 46 3.45 -5.99 14.36
N LEU A 47 2.42 -5.63 13.58
CA LEU A 47 2.40 -4.41 12.78
C LEU A 47 2.62 -3.15 13.60
N ARG A 48 2.05 -3.07 14.82
CA ARG A 48 2.19 -1.91 15.70
C ARG A 48 3.60 -1.75 16.27
N VAL A 49 4.31 -2.86 16.47
CA VAL A 49 5.66 -2.85 17.08
C VAL A 49 6.75 -2.75 16.02
N LYS A 50 6.67 -3.60 14.97
CA LYS A 50 7.75 -3.82 14.01
C LYS A 50 7.43 -3.31 12.60
N GLY A 51 6.19 -2.89 12.32
CA GLY A 51 5.76 -2.50 10.98
C GLY A 51 5.59 -3.67 10.01
N CYS A 52 5.64 -3.40 8.71
CA CYS A 52 5.60 -4.43 7.66
C CYS A 52 6.42 -4.03 6.43
N SER A 53 6.72 -5.01 5.60
CA SER A 53 7.30 -4.79 4.28
C SER A 53 6.28 -5.12 3.19
N ILE A 54 6.10 -4.17 2.27
CA ILE A 54 5.18 -4.26 1.12
C ILE A 54 5.91 -4.08 -0.21
N GLY A 55 7.25 -4.06 -0.20
CA GLY A 55 8.05 -3.69 -1.38
C GLY A 55 7.82 -4.59 -2.59
N ASP A 56 7.66 -5.89 -2.34
CA ASP A 56 7.49 -6.92 -3.37
C ASP A 56 6.07 -7.52 -3.35
N ALA A 57 5.17 -6.89 -2.59
CA ALA A 57 3.78 -7.30 -2.46
C ALA A 57 2.96 -6.85 -3.67
N TYR A 58 1.98 -7.66 -4.06
CA TYR A 58 1.02 -7.35 -5.13
C TYR A 58 -0.36 -7.86 -4.76
N ILE A 59 -1.38 -7.33 -5.44
CA ILE A 59 -2.78 -7.73 -5.23
C ILE A 59 -3.19 -8.62 -6.39
N LEU A 60 -3.80 -9.74 -6.04
CA LEU A 60 -4.32 -10.72 -6.98
C LEU A 60 -5.84 -10.82 -6.79
N ILE A 61 -6.56 -10.78 -7.91
CA ILE A 61 -8.01 -10.99 -7.90
C ILE A 61 -8.27 -12.42 -8.36
N ARG A 62 -8.91 -13.22 -7.49
CA ARG A 62 -9.30 -14.60 -7.77
C ARG A 62 -10.73 -14.82 -7.30
N ASN A 63 -11.56 -15.43 -8.14
CA ASN A 63 -12.95 -15.77 -7.80
C ASN A 63 -13.79 -14.58 -7.29
N GLY A 64 -13.49 -13.35 -7.73
CA GLY A 64 -14.17 -12.14 -7.28
C GLY A 64 -13.77 -11.64 -5.90
N GLU A 65 -12.69 -12.18 -5.32
CA GLU A 65 -12.05 -11.70 -4.10
C GLU A 65 -10.68 -11.10 -4.43
N ALA A 66 -10.29 -10.06 -3.69
CA ALA A 66 -8.98 -9.46 -3.79
C ALA A 66 -8.10 -9.92 -2.64
N GLU A 67 -6.90 -10.39 -2.94
CA GLU A 67 -5.94 -10.90 -1.96
C GLU A 67 -4.60 -10.21 -2.12
N ILE A 68 -3.97 -9.83 -1.02
CA ILE A 68 -2.59 -9.35 -1.02
C ILE A 68 -1.64 -10.53 -0.82
N VAL A 69 -0.71 -10.66 -1.76
CA VAL A 69 0.30 -11.72 -1.82
C VAL A 69 1.67 -11.09 -1.57
N ASN A 70 2.57 -11.85 -0.94
CA ASN A 70 3.96 -11.46 -0.68
C ASN A 70 4.11 -10.20 0.21
N MET A 71 3.10 -9.92 1.03
CA MET A 71 3.20 -8.95 2.13
C MET A 71 3.86 -9.63 3.32
N HIS A 72 5.03 -9.12 3.72
CA HIS A 72 5.77 -9.65 4.86
C HIS A 72 5.37 -8.89 6.14
N ILE A 73 4.72 -9.59 7.06
CA ILE A 73 4.44 -9.11 8.41
C ILE A 73 5.26 -9.98 9.37
N PRO A 74 6.19 -9.41 10.16
CA PRO A 74 6.99 -10.19 11.10
C PRO A 74 6.09 -10.87 12.14
N THR A 75 6.56 -11.98 12.71
CA THR A 75 5.87 -12.63 13.81
C THR A 75 5.90 -11.76 15.08
N TYR A 76 4.93 -11.99 15.96
CA TYR A 76 4.89 -11.33 17.26
C TYR A 76 5.66 -12.18 18.27
N ASP A 77 6.64 -11.58 18.95
CA ASP A 77 7.54 -12.32 19.85
C ASP A 77 6.77 -12.98 21.01
N HIS A 78 5.70 -12.33 21.50
CA HIS A 78 4.84 -12.87 22.56
C HIS A 78 3.65 -13.70 22.03
N GLY A 79 3.67 -14.09 20.74
CA GLY A 79 2.60 -14.87 20.12
C GLY A 79 2.76 -16.39 20.24
N ASN A 80 3.98 -16.87 20.49
CA ASN A 80 4.40 -18.28 20.54
C ASN A 80 3.60 -19.23 19.60
N ILE A 81 2.58 -19.94 20.11
CA ILE A 81 1.79 -20.94 19.35
C ILE A 81 0.78 -20.30 18.37
N PHE A 82 0.38 -19.05 18.59
CA PHE A 82 -0.57 -18.31 17.76
C PHE A 82 0.11 -17.51 16.63
N ASN A 83 1.39 -17.72 16.41
CA ASN A 83 2.10 -17.09 15.29
C ASN A 83 1.73 -17.79 13.98
N HIS A 84 1.48 -16.98 12.95
CA HIS A 84 1.16 -17.44 11.61
C HIS A 84 2.34 -17.19 10.68
N ASP A 85 2.32 -17.81 9.51
CA ASP A 85 3.32 -17.56 8.46
C ASP A 85 3.36 -16.06 8.10
N PRO A 86 4.53 -15.40 8.23
CA PRO A 86 4.74 -14.00 7.85
C PRO A 86 4.25 -13.64 6.45
N LEU A 87 4.40 -14.56 5.49
CA LEU A 87 4.11 -14.36 4.07
C LEU A 87 2.72 -14.87 3.64
N ARG A 88 1.86 -15.23 4.60
CA ARG A 88 0.52 -15.72 4.26
C ARG A 88 -0.24 -14.74 3.36
N THR A 89 -1.04 -15.29 2.47
CA THR A 89 -1.95 -14.50 1.64
C THR A 89 -3.10 -13.97 2.51
N ARG A 90 -3.46 -12.69 2.32
CA ARG A 90 -4.47 -12.02 3.15
C ARG A 90 -5.56 -11.42 2.28
N LYS A 91 -6.82 -11.61 2.68
CA LYS A 91 -7.96 -11.04 1.95
C LYS A 91 -8.06 -9.54 2.17
N LEU A 92 -8.40 -8.81 1.11
CA LEU A 92 -8.71 -7.39 1.12
C LEU A 92 -10.23 -7.19 1.10
N LEU A 93 -10.66 -6.20 1.87
CA LEU A 93 -12.07 -5.84 2.04
C LEU A 93 -12.37 -4.66 1.13
N LEU A 94 -12.83 -4.97 -0.08
CA LEU A 94 -13.23 -4.03 -1.15
C LEU A 94 -14.71 -4.24 -1.50
N HIS A 95 -15.34 -3.22 -2.07
CA HIS A 95 -16.69 -3.38 -2.62
C HIS A 95 -16.67 -4.19 -3.91
N LYS A 96 -17.70 -5.01 -4.14
CA LYS A 96 -17.85 -5.85 -5.34
C LYS A 96 -17.69 -5.09 -6.66
N LYS A 97 -18.18 -3.84 -6.72
CA LYS A 97 -18.03 -2.95 -7.89
C LYS A 97 -16.58 -2.56 -8.14
N GLN A 98 -15.83 -2.24 -7.08
CA GLN A 98 -14.41 -1.89 -7.16
C GLN A 98 -13.60 -3.11 -7.63
N ILE A 99 -13.84 -4.30 -7.03
CA ILE A 99 -13.13 -5.52 -7.42
C ILE A 99 -13.31 -5.81 -8.92
N ARG A 100 -14.54 -5.75 -9.43
CA ARG A 100 -14.78 -5.94 -10.88
C ARG A 100 -14.07 -4.90 -11.74
N TRP A 101 -14.06 -3.64 -11.30
CA TRP A 101 -13.40 -2.57 -12.05
C TRP A 101 -11.88 -2.79 -12.14
N PHE A 102 -11.23 -3.14 -11.02
CA PHE A 102 -9.81 -3.50 -11.00
C PHE A 102 -9.53 -4.76 -11.83
N ASP A 103 -10.36 -5.78 -11.73
CA ASP A 103 -10.23 -7.03 -12.51
C ASP A 103 -10.30 -6.77 -14.02
N HIS A 104 -11.25 -5.96 -14.47
CA HIS A 104 -11.34 -5.55 -15.87
C HIS A 104 -10.09 -4.80 -16.33
N LYS A 105 -9.56 -3.88 -15.53
CA LYS A 105 -8.35 -3.12 -15.85
C LYS A 105 -7.11 -3.99 -15.92
N THR A 106 -6.97 -4.94 -15.01
CA THR A 106 -5.87 -5.91 -15.02
C THR A 106 -5.95 -6.83 -16.25
N ASN A 107 -7.13 -7.36 -16.58
CA ASN A 107 -7.29 -8.30 -17.68
C ASN A 107 -7.27 -7.64 -19.07
N ALA A 108 -7.86 -6.45 -19.23
CA ALA A 108 -7.99 -5.79 -20.54
C ALA A 108 -6.73 -5.00 -20.94
N GLU A 109 -6.15 -4.26 -20.00
CA GLU A 109 -5.11 -3.28 -20.30
C GLU A 109 -3.73 -3.68 -19.74
N GLY A 110 -3.63 -4.84 -19.06
CA GLY A 110 -2.38 -5.40 -18.55
C GLY A 110 -1.80 -4.64 -17.36
N TYR A 111 -2.63 -3.96 -16.57
CA TYR A 111 -2.18 -3.29 -15.34
C TYR A 111 -2.00 -4.28 -14.20
N THR A 112 -0.98 -4.03 -13.37
CA THR A 112 -0.80 -4.74 -12.10
C THR A 112 -1.40 -3.93 -10.97
N ILE A 113 -1.92 -4.59 -9.92
CA ILE A 113 -2.41 -3.88 -8.73
C ILE A 113 -1.34 -3.99 -7.65
N VAL A 114 -0.89 -2.85 -7.13
CA VAL A 114 0.20 -2.79 -6.13
C VAL A 114 -0.24 -2.04 -4.88
N PRO A 115 0.23 -2.45 -3.69
CA PRO A 115 0.01 -1.70 -2.46
C PRO A 115 1.00 -0.53 -2.40
N THR A 116 0.50 0.67 -2.10
CA THR A 116 1.30 1.88 -2.00
C THR A 116 1.62 2.21 -0.56
N LYS A 117 0.64 2.16 0.34
CA LYS A 117 0.79 2.51 1.75
C LYS A 117 -0.04 1.61 2.65
N VAL A 118 0.47 1.39 3.86
CA VAL A 118 -0.25 0.74 4.94
C VAL A 118 -0.27 1.70 6.13
N TYR A 119 -1.45 1.96 6.67
CA TYR A 119 -1.62 2.88 7.79
C TYR A 119 -2.73 2.43 8.73
N LEU A 120 -2.70 2.94 9.96
CA LEU A 120 -3.75 2.74 10.94
C LEU A 120 -4.71 3.91 10.89
N LYS A 121 -6.02 3.63 10.78
CA LYS A 121 -7.10 4.62 10.82
C LYS A 121 -8.16 4.14 11.80
N LYS A 122 -8.45 4.94 12.82
CA LYS A 122 -9.44 4.61 13.88
C LYS A 122 -9.20 3.19 14.46
N GLY A 123 -7.93 2.85 14.71
CA GLY A 123 -7.51 1.56 15.29
C GLY A 123 -7.50 0.36 14.34
N ARG A 124 -7.94 0.51 13.08
CA ARG A 124 -7.94 -0.55 12.06
C ARG A 124 -6.84 -0.34 11.04
N CYS A 125 -6.30 -1.44 10.51
CA CYS A 125 -5.31 -1.41 9.43
C CYS A 125 -6.00 -1.16 8.08
N LYS A 126 -5.48 -0.17 7.35
CA LYS A 126 -5.92 0.22 6.01
C LYS A 126 -4.75 0.11 5.06
N VAL A 127 -5.05 -0.31 3.84
CA VAL A 127 -4.09 -0.43 2.74
C VAL A 127 -4.59 0.43 1.59
N GLU A 128 -3.72 1.30 1.10
CA GLU A 128 -3.92 2.04 -0.15
C GLU A 128 -3.38 1.17 -1.29
N ILE A 129 -4.22 0.91 -2.29
CA ILE A 129 -3.87 0.16 -3.51
C ILE A 129 -3.97 1.09 -4.72
N ALA A 130 -3.19 0.80 -5.75
CA ALA A 130 -3.22 1.54 -7.01
C ALA A 130 -3.02 0.61 -8.19
N LEU A 131 -3.55 1.02 -9.35
CA LEU A 131 -3.18 0.43 -10.64
C LEU A 131 -1.76 0.87 -11.00
N ALA A 132 -0.96 -0.07 -11.47
CA ALA A 132 0.44 0.12 -11.81
C ALA A 132 0.70 -0.28 -13.26
N LYS A 133 1.27 0.65 -14.01
CA LYS A 133 1.82 0.42 -15.35
C LYS A 133 3.33 0.48 -15.29
N GLY A 134 4.01 -0.51 -15.86
CA GLY A 134 5.48 -0.54 -15.89
C GLY A 134 6.08 0.69 -16.56
N LYS A 135 7.05 1.33 -15.90
CA LYS A 135 7.89 2.38 -16.49
C LYS A 135 8.94 1.77 -17.40
N LYS A 136 9.21 2.41 -18.54
CA LYS A 136 10.32 2.02 -19.42
C LYS A 136 11.65 2.44 -18.79
N ASN A 137 12.75 1.81 -19.22
CA ASN A 137 14.08 2.15 -18.70
C ASN A 137 14.47 3.60 -18.95
N TYR A 138 13.98 4.21 -20.03
CA TYR A 138 14.16 5.64 -20.30
C TYR A 138 13.52 6.50 -19.19
N ASP A 139 12.25 6.26 -18.90
CA ASP A 139 11.50 6.99 -17.86
C ASP A 139 12.15 6.84 -16.46
N LYS A 140 12.72 5.65 -16.18
CA LYS A 140 13.46 5.41 -14.92
C LYS A 140 14.72 6.27 -14.81
N LYS A 141 15.48 6.42 -15.91
CA LYS A 141 16.68 7.27 -15.94
C LYS A 141 16.32 8.73 -15.73
N GLU A 142 15.25 9.20 -16.36
CA GLU A 142 14.77 10.57 -16.17
C GLU A 142 14.32 10.83 -14.73
N ALA A 143 13.59 9.89 -14.12
CA ALA A 143 13.20 9.99 -12.72
C ALA A 143 14.40 10.02 -11.74
N ILE A 144 15.53 9.38 -12.08
CA ILE A 144 16.76 9.46 -11.29
C ILE A 144 17.38 10.86 -11.44
N LYS A 145 17.56 11.34 -12.67
CA LYS A 145 18.12 12.66 -12.95
C LYS A 145 17.34 13.77 -12.23
N ASN A 146 16.01 13.75 -12.36
CA ASN A 146 15.14 14.76 -11.72
C ASN A 146 15.26 14.72 -10.20
N ARG A 147 15.36 13.52 -9.60
CA ARG A 147 15.56 13.36 -8.15
C ARG A 147 16.92 13.87 -7.68
N ASP A 148 17.96 13.69 -8.49
CA ASP A 148 19.30 14.16 -8.15
C ASP A 148 19.37 15.70 -8.26
N ILE A 149 18.80 16.29 -9.31
CA ILE A 149 18.64 17.75 -9.44
C ILE A 149 17.86 18.32 -8.24
N GLU A 150 16.71 17.73 -7.89
CA GLU A 150 15.93 18.16 -6.72
C GLU A 150 16.73 18.09 -5.41
N ARG A 151 17.65 17.12 -5.30
CA ARG A 151 18.50 16.97 -4.11
C ARG A 151 19.59 18.03 -4.06
N GLU A 152 20.22 18.37 -5.19
CA GLU A 152 21.22 19.43 -5.31
C GLU A 152 20.63 20.81 -5.01
N VAL A 153 19.47 21.12 -5.61
CA VAL A 153 18.71 22.35 -5.32
C VAL A 153 18.36 22.45 -3.84
N ARG A 154 17.95 21.34 -3.21
CA ARG A 154 17.64 21.32 -1.76
C ARG A 154 18.88 21.53 -0.88
N ARG A 155 20.07 21.15 -1.36
CA ARG A 155 21.34 21.33 -0.64
C ARG A 155 21.92 22.74 -0.81
N GLY A 156 21.48 23.48 -1.84
CA GLY A 156 21.98 24.82 -2.15
C GLY A 156 23.32 24.81 -2.89
N ASP A 157 23.66 23.69 -3.54
CA ASP A 157 24.87 23.57 -4.37
C ASP A 157 24.69 24.22 -5.77
N TYR A 158 23.60 24.98 -5.97
CA TYR A 158 23.25 25.78 -7.16
C TYR A 158 22.45 27.03 -6.76
#